data_AF-A0A9D7S476-F1
#
_entry.id   AF-A0A9D7S476-F1
#
_cell.length_a   1.000
_cell.length_b   1.000
_cell.length_c   1.000
_cell.angle_alpha   90.00
_cell.angle_beta   90.00
_cell.angle_gamma   90.00
#
_symmetry.space_group_name_H-M   'P 1'
#
loop_
_entity.id
_entity.type
_entity.pdbx_description
1 polymer ?
#
loop_
_entity_poly.entity_id
_entity_poly.type
_entity_poly.pdbx_seq_one_letter_code
_entity_poly.pdbx_strand_id
1 'polypeptide(L)'
;MVRLDSVNRVDRQWNPQFPPSNPDVVNVQGIIERLRAAGTISASTPIFCEGTSNGGGFSSRISALLGFRAQSLMIADGIEPIMAQTPVPTIWTLGRFDPTLAPGYLERAPPA
;
A
#
# COMPACT_ATOMS: atom_id res chain seq x y z
N MET A 1 -14.72 3.74 -4.26
CA MET A 1 -13.26 3.89 -4.43
C MET A 1 -12.88 5.31 -4.03
N VAL A 2 -11.89 5.48 -3.15
CA VAL A 2 -11.34 6.77 -2.75
C VAL A 2 -9.94 6.89 -3.37
N ARG A 3 -9.65 8.01 -4.03
CA ARG A 3 -8.30 8.29 -4.55
C ARG A 3 -7.56 9.19 -3.57
N LEU A 4 -6.26 8.94 -3.43
CA LEU A 4 -5.40 9.58 -2.44
C LEU A 4 -4.19 10.18 -3.15
N ASP A 5 -3.73 11.32 -2.64
CA ASP A 5 -2.49 11.97 -3.07
C ASP A 5 -1.51 12.02 -1.90
N SER A 6 -0.21 11.97 -2.22
CA SER A 6 0.86 12.14 -1.23
C SER A 6 0.83 13.52 -0.58
N VAL A 7 1.30 13.60 0.67
CA VAL A 7 1.51 14.87 1.34
C VAL A 7 2.53 15.73 0.59
N ASN A 8 3.59 15.12 0.04
CA ASN A 8 4.51 15.81 -0.86
C ASN A 8 3.93 15.83 -2.27
N ARG A 9 3.23 16.93 -2.60
CA ARG A 9 2.63 17.16 -3.92
C ARG A 9 3.60 17.75 -4.94
N VAL A 10 4.73 18.27 -4.49
CA VAL A 10 5.76 18.87 -5.37
C VAL A 10 6.48 17.75 -6.11
N ASP A 11 7.05 16.79 -5.37
CA ASP A 11 7.81 15.67 -5.95
C ASP A 11 6.93 14.45 -6.23
N ARG A 12 5.66 14.49 -5.79
CA ARG A 12 4.66 13.41 -5.93
C ARG A 12 5.14 12.09 -5.32
N GLN A 13 5.87 12.19 -4.22
CA GLN A 13 6.42 11.05 -3.50
C GLN A 13 5.69 10.82 -2.18
N TRP A 14 5.37 9.56 -1.92
CA TRP A 14 4.92 9.10 -0.61
C TRP A 14 6.07 9.09 0.38
N ASN A 15 5.83 9.47 1.64
CA ASN A 15 6.84 9.43 2.68
C ASN A 15 7.24 7.97 2.97
N PRO A 16 8.51 7.55 2.82
CA PRO A 16 8.90 6.14 2.88
C PRO A 16 8.89 5.53 4.30
N GLN A 17 8.87 6.35 5.35
CA GLN A 17 9.05 5.88 6.73
C GLN A 17 7.93 4.93 7.18
N PHE A 18 8.25 3.91 8.00
CA PHE A 18 7.31 2.91 8.51
C PHE A 18 6.77 3.11 9.96
N PRO A 19 6.51 4.32 10.47
CA PRO A 19 5.76 4.49 11.72
C PRO A 19 4.28 4.86 11.47
N PRO A 20 3.37 4.58 12.42
CA PRO A 20 2.00 5.10 12.39
C PRO A 20 1.91 6.63 12.31
N SER A 21 2.94 7.35 12.80
CA SER A 21 3.03 8.82 12.74
C SER A 21 3.40 9.37 11.35
N ASN A 22 3.60 8.51 10.35
CA ASN A 22 3.82 8.96 8.97
C ASN A 22 2.62 9.80 8.51
N PRO A 23 2.84 11.02 7.97
CA PRO A 23 1.75 11.93 7.60
C PRO A 23 0.78 11.34 6.57
N ASP A 24 1.26 10.50 5.64
CA ASP A 24 0.39 9.84 4.67
C ASP A 24 -0.51 8.78 5.34
N VAL A 25 0.01 8.08 6.36
CA VAL A 25 -0.74 7.10 7.16
C VAL A 25 -1.82 7.80 8.00
N VAL A 26 -1.44 8.89 8.68
CA VAL A 26 -2.37 9.72 9.47
C VAL A 26 -3.51 10.25 8.60
N ASN A 27 -3.21 10.72 7.38
CA ASN A 27 -4.23 11.19 6.45
C ASN A 27 -5.22 10.08 6.06
N VAL A 28 -4.74 8.86 5.82
CA VAL A 28 -5.60 7.70 5.52
C VAL A 28 -6.48 7.34 6.71
N GLN A 29 -5.92 7.32 7.93
CA GLN A 29 -6.70 7.08 9.15
C GLN A 29 -7.83 8.11 9.29
N GLY A 30 -7.52 9.40 9.13
CA GLY A 30 -8.52 10.47 9.20
C GLY A 30 -9.62 10.34 8.14
N ILE A 31 -9.30 9.86 6.93
CA ILE A 31 -10.31 9.56 5.91
C ILE A 31 -11.22 8.40 6.34
N ILE A 32 -10.64 7.31 6.84
CA ILE A 32 -11.40 6.15 7.33
C ILE A 32 -12.33 6.55 8.47
N GLU A 33 -11.83 7.33 9.43
CA GLU A 33 -12.61 7.85 10.56
C GLU A 33 -13.78 8.73 10.10
N ARG A 34 -13.55 9.62 9.14
CA ARG A 34 -14.61 10.46 8.55
C ARG A 34 -15.66 9.64 7.82
N LEU A 35 -15.25 8.63 7.05
CA LEU A 35 -16.18 7.73 6.37
C LEU A 35 -17.02 6.92 7.36
N ARG A 36 -16.42 6.52 8.50
CA ARG A 36 -17.14 5.86 9.60
C ARG A 36 -18.11 6.80 10.30
N ALA A 37 -17.67 8.02 10.64
CA ALA A 37 -18.51 9.03 11.27
C ALA A 37 -19.71 9.44 10.38
N ALA A 38 -19.51 9.45 9.06
CA ALA A 38 -20.57 9.68 8.08
C ALA A 38 -21.47 8.45 7.85
N GLY A 39 -21.22 7.31 8.50
CA GLY A 39 -21.98 6.07 8.31
C GLY A 39 -21.79 5.41 6.94
N THR A 40 -20.80 5.86 6.15
CA THR A 40 -20.53 5.31 4.80
C THR A 40 -19.92 3.91 4.87
N ILE A 41 -19.09 3.67 5.89
CA ILE A 41 -18.52 2.35 6.20
C ILE A 41 -18.62 2.09 7.70
N SER A 42 -18.67 0.82 8.09
CA SER A 42 -18.62 0.41 9.49
C SER A 42 -17.19 0.07 9.95
N ALA A 43 -17.02 -0.22 11.24
CA ALA A 43 -15.78 -0.79 11.75
C ALA A 43 -15.45 -2.16 11.15
N SER A 44 -16.48 -2.94 10.75
CA SER A 44 -16.34 -4.28 10.16
C SER A 44 -16.20 -4.27 8.63
N THR A 45 -16.31 -3.10 7.99
CA THR A 45 -16.18 -3.01 6.53
C THR A 45 -14.73 -3.34 6.14
N PRO A 46 -14.48 -4.36 5.30
CA PRO A 46 -13.13 -4.69 4.88
C PRO A 46 -12.57 -3.58 3.99
N ILE A 47 -11.33 -3.17 4.25
CA ILE A 47 -10.63 -2.15 3.48
C ILE A 47 -9.51 -2.82 2.70
N PHE A 48 -9.39 -2.45 1.43
CA PHE A 48 -8.38 -2.94 0.50
C PHE A 48 -7.59 -1.76 -0.04
N CYS A 49 -6.34 -2.01 -0.41
CA CYS A 49 -5.50 -0.98 -1.04
C CYS A 49 -4.95 -1.47 -2.37
N GLU A 50 -4.90 -0.56 -3.35
CA GLU A 50 -4.24 -0.78 -4.62
C GLU A 50 -3.28 0.38 -4.86
N GLY A 51 -2.06 0.04 -5.28
CA GLY A 51 -1.02 1.00 -5.56
C GLY A 51 -0.26 0.66 -6.82
N THR A 52 -0.02 1.67 -7.65
CA THR A 52 0.79 1.57 -8.87
C THR A 52 2.11 2.32 -8.69
N SER A 53 3.23 1.74 -9.11
CA SER A 53 4.58 2.33 -9.03
C SER A 53 4.92 2.73 -7.58
N ASN A 54 5.32 3.96 -7.29
CA ASN A 54 5.59 4.42 -5.92
C ASN A 54 4.36 4.28 -4.98
N GLY A 55 3.14 4.25 -5.54
CA GLY A 55 1.90 3.94 -4.83
C GLY A 55 1.83 2.50 -4.31
N GLY A 56 2.54 1.55 -4.94
CA GLY A 56 2.67 0.19 -4.42
C GLY A 56 3.49 0.14 -3.13
N GLY A 57 4.58 0.92 -3.07
CA GLY A 57 5.31 1.11 -1.82
C GLY A 57 4.45 1.71 -0.71
N PHE A 58 3.65 2.74 -1.03
CA PHE A 58 2.66 3.28 -0.10
C PHE A 58 1.63 2.24 0.36
N SER A 59 1.07 1.46 -0.57
CA SER A 59 0.06 0.43 -0.29
C SER A 59 0.58 -0.63 0.67
N SER A 60 1.83 -1.09 0.47
CA SER A 60 2.52 -2.01 1.39
C SER A 60 2.58 -1.48 2.82
N ARG A 61 2.88 -0.19 2.98
CA ARG A 61 2.95 0.47 4.28
C ARG A 61 1.59 0.65 4.94
N ILE A 62 0.63 1.27 4.24
CA ILE A 62 -0.66 1.60 4.87
C ILE A 62 -1.45 0.34 5.20
N SER A 63 -1.39 -0.68 4.35
CA SER A 63 -2.10 -1.91 4.59
C SER A 63 -1.55 -2.65 5.80
N ALA A 64 -0.21 -2.68 5.95
CA ALA A 64 0.44 -3.28 7.10
C ALA A 64 0.16 -2.52 8.41
N LEU A 65 0.29 -1.19 8.41
CA LEU A 65 0.12 -0.37 9.62
C LEU A 65 -1.34 -0.27 10.07
N LEU A 66 -2.29 -0.30 9.14
CA LEU A 66 -3.72 -0.09 9.43
C LEU A 66 -4.54 -1.38 9.40
N GLY A 67 -3.90 -2.54 9.20
CA GLY A 67 -4.56 -3.84 9.22
C GLY A 67 -5.59 -4.02 8.11
N PHE A 68 -5.26 -3.59 6.88
CA PHE A 68 -6.15 -3.77 5.73
C PHE A 68 -6.25 -5.25 5.34
N ARG A 69 -7.35 -5.61 4.67
CA ARG A 69 -7.70 -7.01 4.46
C ARG A 69 -6.90 -7.68 3.34
N ALA A 70 -6.53 -6.93 2.31
CA ALA A 70 -5.58 -7.32 1.28
C ALA A 70 -5.07 -6.09 0.53
N GLN A 71 -4.06 -6.30 -0.30
CA GLN A 71 -3.50 -5.26 -1.16
C GLN A 71 -3.14 -5.78 -2.56
N SER A 72 -3.12 -4.85 -3.52
CA SER A 72 -2.65 -5.05 -4.88
C SER A 72 -1.50 -4.10 -5.18
N LEU A 73 -0.34 -4.65 -5.54
CA LEU A 73 0.86 -3.89 -5.90
C LEU A 73 1.12 -4.04 -7.40
N MET A 74 0.95 -2.94 -8.14
CA MET A 74 1.11 -2.90 -9.59
C MET A 74 2.41 -2.20 -9.94
N ILE A 75 3.23 -2.81 -10.81
CA ILE A 75 4.56 -2.35 -11.22
C ILE A 75 5.42 -1.89 -10.02
N ALA A 76 5.29 -2.62 -8.91
CA ALA A 76 5.97 -2.40 -7.65
C ALA A 76 5.93 -3.69 -6.83
N ASP A 77 7.05 -4.05 -6.24
CA ASP A 77 7.22 -5.21 -5.35
C ASP A 77 6.88 -4.91 -3.87
N GLY A 78 6.74 -3.61 -3.54
CA GLY A 78 6.47 -3.11 -2.19
C GLY A 78 7.75 -2.64 -1.49
N ILE A 79 7.67 -2.28 -0.21
CA ILE A 79 8.86 -1.92 0.57
C ILE A 79 9.37 -3.19 1.26
N GLU A 80 10.53 -3.69 0.87
CA GLU A 80 11.05 -5.01 1.31
C GLU A 80 11.02 -5.24 2.84
N PRO A 81 11.48 -4.31 3.70
CA PRO A 81 11.36 -4.47 5.16
C PRO A 81 9.92 -4.62 5.66
N ILE A 82 8.95 -4.01 4.98
CA ILE A 82 7.52 -4.12 5.32
C ILE A 82 6.97 -5.45 4.80
N MET A 83 7.30 -5.80 3.57
CA MET A 83 6.84 -7.04 2.92
C MET A 83 7.36 -8.29 3.62
N ALA A 84 8.55 -8.24 4.22
CA ALA A 84 9.15 -9.35 4.97
C ALA A 84 8.37 -9.71 6.26
N GLN A 85 7.53 -8.82 6.77
CA GLN A 85 6.84 -8.98 8.06
C GLN A 85 5.32 -8.77 7.99
N THR A 86 4.79 -8.32 6.86
CA THR A 86 3.36 -8.02 6.72
C THR A 86 2.54 -9.31 6.61
N PRO A 87 1.49 -9.47 7.43
CA PRO A 87 0.55 -10.58 7.28
C PRO A 87 -0.52 -10.31 6.21
N VAL A 88 -0.46 -9.15 5.53
CA VAL A 88 -1.49 -8.71 4.59
C VAL A 88 -1.42 -9.55 3.31
N PRO A 89 -2.50 -10.26 2.92
CA PRO A 89 -2.58 -10.94 1.63
C PRO A 89 -2.30 -9.97 0.49
N THR A 90 -1.37 -10.34 -0.39
CA THR A 90 -0.86 -9.44 -1.44
C THR A 90 -0.96 -10.10 -2.80
N ILE A 91 -1.48 -9.36 -3.77
CA ILE A 91 -1.39 -9.70 -5.19
C ILE A 91 -0.37 -8.75 -5.81
N TRP A 92 0.56 -9.29 -6.58
CA TRP A 92 1.54 -8.52 -7.34
C TRP A 92 1.24 -8.59 -8.84
N THR A 93 1.31 -7.44 -9.52
CA THR A 93 1.27 -7.35 -10.98
C THR A 93 2.57 -6.73 -11.46
N LEU A 94 3.55 -7.57 -11.83
CA LEU A 94 4.92 -7.15 -12.11
C LEU A 94 5.27 -7.37 -13.59
N GLY A 95 6.00 -6.42 -14.17
CA GLY A 95 6.43 -6.48 -15.56
C GLY A 95 7.77 -7.19 -15.70
N ARG A 96 7.83 -8.30 -16.46
CA ARG A 96 9.02 -9.16 -16.65
C ARG A 96 10.35 -8.43 -16.86
N PHE A 97 10.31 -7.28 -17.54
CA PHE A 97 11.49 -6.49 -17.91
C PHE A 97 11.52 -5.10 -17.26
N ASP A 98 10.77 -4.90 -16.18
CA ASP A 98 10.77 -3.63 -15.45
C ASP A 98 12.11 -3.45 -14.70
N PRO A 99 12.94 -2.48 -15.10
CA PRO A 99 14.24 -2.28 -14.49
C PRO A 99 14.16 -1.63 -13.10
N THR A 100 12.97 -1.22 -12.65
CA THR A 100 12.77 -0.55 -11.36
C THR A 100 12.51 -1.54 -10.22
N LEU A 101 12.22 -2.79 -10.55
CA LEU A 101 11.98 -3.86 -9.56
C LEU A 101 13.29 -4.47 -9.08
N ALA A 102 13.29 -4.99 -7.85
CA ALA A 102 14.46 -5.67 -7.30
C ALA A 102 14.85 -6.89 -8.17
N PRO A 103 16.15 -7.13 -8.43
CA PRO A 103 16.59 -8.34 -9.13
C PRO A 103 16.07 -9.61 -8.47
N GLY A 104 15.69 -10.60 -9.28
CA GLY A 104 15.20 -11.91 -8.79
C GLY A 104 13.74 -11.94 -8.32
N TYR A 105 12.95 -10.88 -8.49
CA TYR A 105 11.54 -10.89 -8.07
C TYR A 105 10.72 -11.98 -8.79
N LEU A 106 11.07 -12.35 -10.03
CA LEU A 106 10.42 -13.42 -10.80
C LEU A 106 10.63 -14.81 -10.18
N GLU A 107 11.72 -14.99 -9.44
CA GLU A 107 12.07 -16.26 -8.78
C GLU A 107 11.33 -16.44 -7.45
N ARG A 108 10.68 -15.38 -6.94
CA ARG A 108 9.89 -15.38 -5.71
C ARG A 108 8.42 -15.77 -5.94
N ALA A 109 7.99 -15.92 -7.20
CA ALA A 109 6.65 -16.42 -7.52
C ALA A 109 6.63 -17.96 -7.39
N PRO A 110 5.63 -18.56 -6.71
CA PRO A 110 5.49 -20.01 -6.69
C PRO A 110 5.32 -20.54 -8.13
N PRO A 111 5.85 -21.74 -8.44
CA PRO A 111 5.65 -22.34 -9.76
C PRO A 111 4.16 -22.50 -10.06
N ALA A 112 3.79 -22.24 -11.31
CA ALA A 112 2.43 -22.36 -11.84
C ALA A 112 1.90 -23.80 -11.80
#